data_AF-A0A366QW21-F1
#
_entry.id   AF-A0A366QW21-F1
#
_cell.length_a   1.000
_cell.length_b   1.000
_cell.length_c   1.000
_cell.angle_alpha   90.00
_cell.angle_beta   90.00
_cell.angle_gamma   90.00
#
_symmetry.space_group_name_H-M   'P 1'
#
loop_
_entity.id
_entity.type
_entity.pdbx_description
1 polymer ?
#
loop_
_entity_poly.entity_id
_entity_poly.type
_entity_poly.pdbx_seq_one_letter_code
_entity_poly.pdbx_strand_id
1 'polypeptide(L)'
;MSNPGPSGKEVLLDAIAQNLGEEAIQAIQPQNVNEPTDQDASKSHRKAPVCMTQSALPRGWNQGGISDIVVGFNREVPRWQPGSVVKWAAWRAGFQSQDDADYAAMQLAQAAEVWNNADIGVTFEWVPLAKDATFVLYHGGDGAGVLARAFFPNNDDLSALVVFSDAFSSDWKPSMHNVFTHELGHVLGLRHEFAIEGLPELGLRPEGAGAVQLGPRNPKSVMNYSPDPPEMQQSDIDSTRMFYGLKADANGKPPKVGGTEVKDYIPQ
;
A
#
# COMPACT_ATOMS: atom_id res chain seq x y z
N MET A 1 36.60 20.45 5.15
CA MET A 1 35.56 19.42 4.92
C MET A 1 34.29 20.18 4.65
N SER A 2 33.67 20.01 3.49
CA SER A 2 32.36 20.62 3.21
C SER A 2 31.30 19.78 3.92
N ASN A 3 30.54 20.39 4.84
CA ASN A 3 29.34 19.76 5.35
C ASN A 3 28.36 19.60 4.17
N PRO A 4 27.78 18.42 3.92
CA PRO A 4 26.67 18.33 2.97
C PRO A 4 25.53 19.23 3.46
N GLY A 5 24.83 19.87 2.53
CA GLY A 5 23.57 20.55 2.84
C GLY A 5 22.49 19.52 3.22
N PRO A 6 21.37 19.96 3.82
CA PRO A 6 20.23 19.09 4.08
C PRO A 6 19.76 18.41 2.80
N SER A 7 19.34 17.15 2.92
CA SER A 7 18.75 16.38 1.83
C SER A 7 17.40 16.94 1.39
N GLY A 8 16.92 16.57 0.19
CA GLY A 8 15.58 16.96 -0.28
C GLY A 8 14.48 16.53 0.71
N LYS A 9 14.62 15.31 1.26
CA LYS A 9 13.80 14.74 2.32
C LYS A 9 13.79 15.57 3.61
N GLU A 10 14.94 16.05 4.07
CA GLU A 10 15.04 16.94 5.23
C GLU A 10 14.40 18.31 4.96
N VAL A 11 14.66 18.92 3.79
CA VAL A 11 14.02 20.20 3.40
C VAL A 11 12.50 20.07 3.27
N LEU A 12 12.01 18.93 2.77
CA LEU A 12 10.58 18.59 2.71
C LEU A 12 9.98 18.48 4.11
N LEU A 13 10.65 17.77 5.03
CA LEU A 13 10.18 17.60 6.40
C LEU A 13 10.21 18.90 7.20
N ASP A 14 11.24 19.73 7.05
CA ASP A 14 11.30 21.09 7.61
C ASP A 14 10.12 21.94 7.11
N ALA A 15 9.81 21.88 5.81
CA ALA A 15 8.68 22.60 5.22
C ALA A 15 7.32 22.09 5.75
N ILE A 16 7.17 20.78 5.98
CA ILE A 16 5.94 20.22 6.58
C ILE A 16 5.83 20.60 8.06
N ALA A 17 6.93 20.53 8.82
CA ALA A 17 6.98 20.96 10.23
C ALA A 17 6.62 22.44 10.40
N GLN A 18 7.10 23.32 9.51
CA GLN A 18 6.77 24.75 9.52
C GLN A 18 5.29 25.04 9.22
N ASN A 19 4.59 24.15 8.51
CA ASN A 19 3.17 24.33 8.16
C ASN A 19 2.20 23.61 9.13
N LEU A 20 2.62 22.50 9.76
CA LEU A 20 1.76 21.67 10.62
C LEU A 20 2.14 21.69 12.11
N GLY A 21 3.35 22.14 12.45
CA GLY A 21 3.96 22.01 13.76
C GLY A 21 4.75 20.70 13.94
N GLU A 22 5.83 20.75 14.73
CA GLU A 22 6.71 19.58 14.99
C GLU A 22 5.93 18.41 15.63
N GLU A 23 5.05 18.71 16.58
CA GLU A 23 4.14 17.76 17.25
C GLU A 23 3.19 17.01 16.28
N ALA A 24 2.98 17.51 15.06
CA ALA A 24 2.14 16.84 14.05
C ALA A 24 2.93 15.79 13.24
N ILE A 25 4.24 16.01 13.03
CA ILE A 25 5.12 15.10 12.29
C ILE A 25 5.89 14.12 13.20
N GLN A 26 5.67 14.17 14.51
CA GLN A 26 6.21 13.18 15.44
C GLN A 26 5.71 11.78 15.06
N ALA A 27 6.64 10.81 15.01
CA ALA A 27 6.28 9.42 14.73
C ALA A 27 5.64 8.79 15.97
N ILE A 28 4.43 8.28 15.80
CA ILE A 28 3.74 7.41 16.74
C ILE A 28 4.41 6.04 16.68
N GLN A 29 4.75 5.52 17.86
CA GLN A 29 5.23 4.15 18.01
C GLN A 29 4.03 3.20 18.11
N PRO A 30 3.95 2.14 17.30
CA PRO A 30 2.97 1.08 17.47
C PRO A 30 3.09 0.46 18.87
N GLN A 31 2.00 0.46 19.60
CA GLN A 31 1.87 -0.18 20.91
C GLN A 31 0.57 -1.00 20.94
N ASN A 32 0.53 -2.00 21.81
CA ASN A 32 -0.65 -2.84 21.98
C ASN A 32 -1.78 -2.03 22.63
N VAL A 33 -2.68 -1.47 21.83
CA VAL A 33 -3.93 -0.87 22.28
C VAL A 33 -5.02 -1.93 22.38
N ASN A 34 -6.01 -1.72 23.26
CA ASN A 34 -7.13 -2.65 23.40
C ASN A 34 -7.98 -2.64 22.12
N GLU A 35 -8.19 -3.81 21.52
CA GLU A 35 -9.09 -3.94 20.37
C GLU A 35 -10.57 -3.73 20.80
N PRO A 36 -11.43 -3.18 19.93
CA PRO A 36 -12.86 -3.01 20.23
C PRO A 36 -13.53 -4.34 20.60
N THR A 37 -14.13 -4.42 21.78
CA THR A 37 -14.58 -5.70 22.38
C THR A 37 -15.86 -6.30 21.78
N ASP A 38 -16.47 -5.66 20.78
CA ASP A 38 -17.71 -6.11 20.13
C ASP A 38 -17.43 -7.02 18.91
N GLN A 39 -16.90 -8.21 19.15
CA GLN A 39 -16.74 -9.26 18.12
C GLN A 39 -18.08 -9.91 17.72
N ASP A 40 -18.94 -9.15 17.03
CA ASP A 40 -20.08 -9.72 16.28
C ASP A 40 -19.66 -9.98 14.82
N ALA A 41 -18.80 -10.99 14.66
CA ALA A 41 -18.14 -11.39 13.41
C ALA A 41 -19.10 -12.02 12.37
N SER A 42 -20.37 -11.62 12.37
CA SER A 42 -21.44 -12.12 11.48
C SER A 42 -22.03 -11.04 10.55
N LYS A 43 -21.58 -9.78 10.68
CA LYS A 43 -22.09 -8.64 9.91
C LYS A 43 -21.23 -8.36 8.69
N SER A 44 -21.59 -8.96 7.56
CA SER A 44 -21.08 -8.56 6.24
C SER A 44 -21.33 -7.06 5.99
N HIS A 45 -20.32 -6.34 5.52
CA HIS A 45 -20.35 -4.89 5.41
C HIS A 45 -21.28 -4.47 4.28
N ARG A 46 -22.23 -3.56 4.57
CA ARG A 46 -23.36 -3.26 3.67
C ARG A 46 -22.97 -2.60 2.34
N LYS A 47 -21.69 -2.28 2.18
CA LYS A 47 -21.05 -1.71 0.99
C LYS A 47 -19.61 -2.23 1.00
N ALA A 48 -19.16 -2.78 -0.14
CA ALA A 48 -17.77 -3.15 -0.34
C ALA A 48 -16.82 -1.95 -0.07
N PRO A 49 -15.59 -2.19 0.40
CA PRO A 49 -14.63 -1.11 0.65
C PRO A 49 -14.34 -0.41 -0.67
N VAL A 50 -14.06 0.89 -0.58
CA VAL A 50 -13.42 1.62 -1.68
C VAL A 50 -12.04 2.02 -1.17
N CYS A 51 -11.02 1.42 -1.73
CA CYS A 51 -9.64 1.89 -1.63
C CYS A 51 -9.32 2.74 -2.87
N MET A 52 -8.15 3.39 -2.89
CA MET A 52 -7.66 4.04 -4.10
C MET A 52 -6.19 3.71 -4.32
N THR A 53 -5.86 3.19 -5.51
CA THR A 53 -4.50 3.29 -6.05
C THR A 53 -4.25 4.68 -6.62
N GLN A 54 -2.97 5.04 -6.78
CA GLN A 54 -2.52 6.26 -7.44
C GLN A 54 -3.20 6.45 -8.81
N SER A 55 -3.94 7.55 -8.98
CA SER A 55 -4.72 7.84 -10.19
C SER A 55 -3.86 7.87 -11.46
N ALA A 56 -4.15 7.01 -12.43
CA ALA A 56 -3.51 7.02 -13.74
C ALA A 56 -3.84 8.30 -14.54
N LEU A 57 -2.89 8.78 -15.33
CA LEU A 57 -3.10 9.93 -16.22
C LEU A 57 -4.03 9.58 -17.41
N PRO A 58 -4.68 10.58 -18.06
CA PRO A 58 -5.62 10.35 -19.15
C PRO A 58 -5.04 9.54 -20.34
N ARG A 59 -5.92 8.76 -20.97
CA ARG A 59 -5.59 7.65 -21.90
C ARG A 59 -4.80 8.05 -23.14
N GLY A 60 -3.90 7.16 -23.58
CA GLY A 60 -3.25 7.33 -24.88
C GLY A 60 -2.30 6.21 -25.38
N TRP A 61 -2.64 4.91 -25.29
CA TRP A 61 -2.25 3.83 -26.22
C TRP A 61 -2.69 2.41 -25.78
N ASN A 62 -2.79 1.49 -26.74
CA ASN A 62 -2.94 0.03 -26.54
C ASN A 62 -1.66 -0.70 -26.97
N GLN A 63 -1.27 -1.77 -26.26
CA GLN A 63 -0.80 -3.08 -26.79
C GLN A 63 -1.10 -4.17 -25.72
N GLY A 64 -1.06 -5.48 -26.04
CA GLY A 64 -1.62 -6.54 -25.18
C GLY A 64 -0.68 -7.72 -24.84
N GLY A 65 -1.01 -8.45 -23.76
CA GLY A 65 -0.31 -9.60 -23.13
C GLY A 65 -1.20 -10.25 -22.03
N ILE A 66 -0.82 -11.38 -21.40
CA ILE A 66 -1.74 -12.30 -20.66
C ILE A 66 -1.20 -12.89 -19.31
N SER A 67 -2.08 -13.02 -18.29
CA SER A 67 -2.17 -13.91 -17.06
C SER A 67 -1.11 -13.94 -15.90
N ASP A 68 -1.46 -13.95 -14.59
CA ASP A 68 -2.80 -13.97 -13.92
C ASP A 68 -3.03 -13.32 -12.49
N ILE A 69 -2.14 -12.56 -11.84
CA ILE A 69 -2.47 -11.57 -10.74
C ILE A 69 -1.86 -10.17 -11.01
N VAL A 70 -2.61 -9.05 -10.91
CA VAL A 70 -2.22 -7.76 -11.55
C VAL A 70 -1.08 -6.99 -10.86
N VAL A 71 -0.07 -6.59 -11.64
CA VAL A 71 0.94 -5.56 -11.34
C VAL A 71 1.02 -4.54 -12.50
N GLY A 72 1.83 -3.48 -12.38
CA GLY A 72 2.17 -2.60 -13.52
C GLY A 72 1.51 -1.21 -13.57
N PHE A 73 2.31 -0.16 -13.71
CA PHE A 73 1.85 1.23 -13.74
C PHE A 73 2.35 1.94 -15.02
N ASN A 74 1.41 2.34 -15.88
CA ASN A 74 1.63 2.98 -17.18
C ASN A 74 2.45 2.16 -18.21
N ARG A 75 3.77 2.06 -18.03
CA ARG A 75 4.73 1.47 -18.98
C ARG A 75 5.80 0.58 -18.32
N GLU A 76 5.72 0.41 -17.02
CA GLU A 76 6.69 -0.31 -16.19
C GLU A 76 5.95 -1.12 -15.13
N VAL A 77 6.61 -2.14 -14.57
CA VAL A 77 6.13 -2.89 -13.41
C VAL A 77 6.93 -2.46 -12.19
N PRO A 78 6.44 -1.50 -11.39
CA PRO A 78 7.15 -1.00 -10.23
C PRO A 78 7.23 -2.08 -9.15
N ARG A 79 8.44 -2.34 -8.67
CA ARG A 79 8.75 -3.30 -7.60
C ARG A 79 9.79 -2.67 -6.68
N TRP A 80 9.81 -2.99 -5.39
CA TRP A 80 11.01 -2.69 -4.59
C TRP A 80 12.13 -3.68 -4.94
N GLN A 81 13.38 -3.25 -4.84
CA GLN A 81 14.51 -4.15 -5.07
C GLN A 81 14.41 -5.36 -4.09
N PRO A 82 14.46 -6.61 -4.57
CA PRO A 82 14.43 -7.77 -3.69
C PRO A 82 15.57 -7.74 -2.66
N GLY A 83 15.25 -8.03 -1.40
CA GLY A 83 16.12 -7.89 -0.24
C GLY A 83 16.05 -6.52 0.47
N SER A 84 15.28 -5.56 -0.04
CA SER A 84 15.08 -4.27 0.63
C SER A 84 14.14 -4.34 1.85
N VAL A 85 14.34 -3.39 2.76
CA VAL A 85 13.44 -3.06 3.86
C VAL A 85 12.71 -1.76 3.50
N VAL A 86 11.38 -1.78 3.46
CA VAL A 86 10.52 -0.61 3.22
C VAL A 86 10.18 -0.01 4.58
N LYS A 87 10.73 1.18 4.86
CA LYS A 87 10.62 1.79 6.19
C LYS A 87 9.38 2.66 6.30
N TRP A 88 8.75 2.69 7.46
CA TRP A 88 7.53 3.47 7.67
C TRP A 88 7.47 4.13 9.04
N ALA A 89 6.76 5.26 9.12
CA ALA A 89 6.40 5.94 10.36
C ALA A 89 4.91 6.31 10.32
N ALA A 90 4.27 6.51 11.46
CA ALA A 90 2.91 7.03 11.53
C ALA A 90 2.92 8.43 12.13
N TRP A 91 2.35 9.42 11.45
CA TRP A 91 2.23 10.78 11.94
C TRP A 91 0.96 10.96 12.76
N ARG A 92 1.06 11.82 13.78
CA ARG A 92 -0.09 12.36 14.50
C ARG A 92 -0.96 13.30 13.64
N ALA A 93 -0.40 13.83 12.55
CA ALA A 93 -1.05 14.74 11.62
C ALA A 93 -2.41 14.21 11.10
N GLY A 94 -3.42 15.08 11.15
CA GLY A 94 -4.75 14.86 10.58
C GLY A 94 -5.72 14.03 11.43
N PHE A 95 -5.24 13.27 12.43
CA PHE A 95 -6.09 12.47 13.31
C PHE A 95 -6.92 13.33 14.26
N GLN A 96 -8.14 12.90 14.59
CA GLN A 96 -9.05 13.62 15.49
C GLN A 96 -8.73 13.39 16.98
N SER A 97 -8.15 12.24 17.32
CA SER A 97 -7.75 11.85 18.68
C SER A 97 -6.36 11.19 18.66
N GLN A 98 -5.74 11.04 19.84
CA GLN A 98 -4.52 10.25 19.97
C GLN A 98 -4.84 8.75 19.79
N ASP A 99 -5.90 8.28 20.44
CA ASP A 99 -6.36 6.89 20.45
C ASP A 99 -6.58 6.34 19.02
N ASP A 100 -7.13 7.14 18.10
CA ASP A 100 -7.30 6.76 16.69
C ASP A 100 -5.96 6.66 15.94
N ALA A 101 -4.99 7.50 16.29
CA ALA A 101 -3.68 7.54 15.67
C ALA A 101 -2.78 6.39 16.16
N ASP A 102 -2.82 6.10 17.46
CA ASP A 102 -2.17 4.93 18.08
C ASP A 102 -2.78 3.62 17.56
N TYR A 103 -4.12 3.57 17.43
CA TYR A 103 -4.83 2.43 16.84
C TYR A 103 -4.44 2.20 15.38
N ALA A 104 -4.42 3.24 14.55
CA ALA A 104 -4.01 3.11 13.16
C ALA A 104 -2.54 2.70 13.01
N ALA A 105 -1.64 3.20 13.86
CA ALA A 105 -0.25 2.77 13.91
C ALA A 105 -0.11 1.28 14.30
N MET A 106 -0.90 0.80 15.29
CA MET A 106 -0.92 -0.63 15.64
C MET A 106 -1.46 -1.50 14.50
N GLN A 107 -2.59 -1.12 13.87
CA GLN A 107 -3.20 -1.88 12.79
C GLN A 107 -2.31 -1.95 11.53
N LEU A 108 -1.53 -0.88 11.25
CA LEU A 108 -0.52 -0.92 10.18
C LEU A 108 0.68 -1.80 10.55
N ALA A 109 1.08 -1.86 11.84
CA ALA A 109 2.11 -2.79 12.29
C ALA A 109 1.66 -4.26 12.19
N GLN A 110 0.40 -4.58 12.51
CA GLN A 110 -0.20 -5.90 12.29
C GLN A 110 -0.17 -6.27 10.78
N ALA A 111 -0.58 -5.36 9.90
CA ALA A 111 -0.54 -5.57 8.45
C ALA A 111 0.89 -5.76 7.90
N ALA A 112 1.86 -5.01 8.43
CA ALA A 112 3.29 -5.17 8.12
C ALA A 112 3.83 -6.52 8.59
N GLU A 113 3.43 -6.99 9.78
CA GLU A 113 3.78 -8.31 10.29
C GLU A 113 3.21 -9.44 9.42
N VAL A 114 1.97 -9.32 8.92
CA VAL A 114 1.36 -10.29 8.00
C VAL A 114 2.22 -10.44 6.72
N TRP A 115 2.64 -9.34 6.09
CA TRP A 115 3.52 -9.39 4.91
C TRP A 115 4.96 -9.85 5.23
N ASN A 116 5.49 -9.52 6.42
CA ASN A 116 6.81 -10.01 6.85
C ASN A 116 6.80 -11.53 7.06
N ASN A 117 5.78 -12.06 7.76
CA ASN A 117 5.60 -13.50 7.99
C ASN A 117 5.29 -14.28 6.70
N ALA A 118 4.79 -13.60 5.65
CA ALA A 118 4.62 -14.17 4.33
C ALA A 118 5.94 -14.43 3.58
N ASP A 119 7.10 -13.96 4.06
CA ASP A 119 8.44 -14.13 3.45
C ASP A 119 8.42 -14.00 1.92
N ILE A 120 8.12 -12.79 1.44
CA ILE A 120 7.99 -12.47 0.01
C ILE A 120 9.30 -11.98 -0.62
N GLY A 121 10.39 -11.87 0.14
CA GLY A 121 11.68 -11.34 -0.34
C GLY A 121 11.87 -9.82 -0.20
N VAL A 122 10.94 -9.12 0.44
CA VAL A 122 11.11 -7.76 1.01
C VAL A 122 10.38 -7.71 2.36
N THR A 123 10.71 -6.72 3.20
CA THR A 123 10.14 -6.59 4.56
C THR A 123 9.77 -5.14 4.88
N PHE A 124 8.90 -4.95 5.88
CA PHE A 124 8.49 -3.67 6.44
C PHE A 124 9.07 -3.45 7.85
N GLU A 125 9.63 -2.27 8.10
CA GLU A 125 10.21 -1.87 9.40
C GLU A 125 9.61 -0.52 9.86
N TRP A 126 9.13 -0.44 11.09
CA TRP A 126 8.75 0.85 11.70
C TRP A 126 10.00 1.61 12.16
N VAL A 127 10.03 2.93 11.93
CA VAL A 127 11.10 3.81 12.39
C VAL A 127 10.56 5.04 13.15
N PRO A 128 11.29 5.52 14.18
CA PRO A 128 10.86 6.63 15.04
C PRO A 128 10.98 8.02 14.41
N LEU A 129 11.51 8.15 13.19
CA LEU A 129 11.74 9.43 12.51
C LEU A 129 11.35 9.33 11.04
N ALA A 130 10.47 10.22 10.57
CA ALA A 130 9.98 10.19 9.19
C ALA A 130 11.07 10.44 8.12
N LYS A 131 12.21 11.04 8.49
CA LYS A 131 13.37 11.18 7.59
C LYS A 131 14.07 9.85 7.28
N ASP A 132 13.90 8.85 8.14
CA ASP A 132 14.47 7.51 7.98
C ASP A 132 13.41 6.54 7.40
N ALA A 133 12.21 7.04 7.07
CA ALA A 133 11.07 6.28 6.57
C ALA A 133 10.89 6.48 5.05
N THR A 134 10.59 5.40 4.33
CA THR A 134 10.23 5.44 2.91
C THR A 134 8.82 5.98 2.70
N PHE A 135 7.91 5.74 3.64
CA PHE A 135 6.59 6.36 3.65
C PHE A 135 6.06 6.70 5.04
N VAL A 136 5.06 7.57 5.08
CA VAL A 136 4.32 7.91 6.30
C VAL A 136 2.85 7.52 6.21
N LEU A 137 2.30 7.00 7.31
CA LEU A 137 0.86 6.91 7.56
C LEU A 137 0.37 8.25 8.12
N TYR A 138 -0.69 8.82 7.58
CA TYR A 138 -1.42 9.93 8.20
C TYR A 138 -2.92 9.90 7.88
N HIS A 139 -3.73 10.63 8.65
CA HIS A 139 -5.18 10.68 8.44
C HIS A 139 -5.60 11.81 7.47
N GLY A 140 -6.31 11.45 6.40
CA GLY A 140 -6.66 12.33 5.29
C GLY A 140 -7.93 13.17 5.45
N GLY A 141 -8.68 13.00 6.54
CA GLY A 141 -9.99 13.65 6.74
C GLY A 141 -11.15 12.80 6.19
N ASP A 142 -12.16 13.45 5.64
CA ASP A 142 -13.31 12.79 5.00
C ASP A 142 -12.87 12.08 3.70
N GLY A 143 -13.16 10.78 3.58
CA GLY A 143 -12.82 9.97 2.41
C GLY A 143 -13.95 9.90 1.37
N ALA A 144 -15.12 10.47 1.66
CA ALA A 144 -16.35 10.31 0.88
C ALA A 144 -16.72 8.83 0.60
N GLY A 145 -16.43 7.94 1.56
CA GLY A 145 -16.62 6.50 1.40
C GLY A 145 -15.41 5.73 0.88
N VAL A 146 -14.24 6.37 0.78
CA VAL A 146 -12.92 5.74 0.58
C VAL A 146 -12.30 5.46 1.96
N LEU A 147 -11.78 4.24 2.19
CA LEU A 147 -11.20 3.86 3.48
C LEU A 147 -9.74 4.28 3.61
N ALA A 148 -8.94 3.99 2.58
CA ALA A 148 -7.51 4.29 2.53
C ALA A 148 -7.02 4.51 1.08
N ARG A 149 -5.75 4.93 0.96
CA ARG A 149 -5.04 5.14 -0.30
C ARG A 149 -3.54 4.99 -0.11
N ALA A 150 -2.94 4.04 -0.82
CA ALA A 150 -1.50 3.86 -0.96
C ALA A 150 -0.96 4.33 -2.32
N PHE A 151 0.26 3.90 -2.61
CA PHE A 151 1.13 4.30 -3.71
C PHE A 151 1.90 3.07 -4.20
N PHE A 152 2.41 3.10 -5.44
CA PHE A 152 3.29 2.04 -5.97
C PHE A 152 4.77 2.36 -5.72
N PRO A 153 5.68 1.37 -5.72
CA PRO A 153 7.13 1.59 -5.62
C PRO A 153 7.63 2.69 -6.55
N ASN A 154 8.41 3.63 -6.02
CA ASN A 154 8.81 4.87 -6.68
C ASN A 154 10.18 5.39 -6.16
N ASN A 155 10.61 6.56 -6.66
CA ASN A 155 11.84 7.25 -6.24
C ASN A 155 11.53 8.59 -5.52
N ASP A 156 10.34 8.74 -4.94
CA ASP A 156 9.95 9.97 -4.24
C ASP A 156 10.63 10.00 -2.86
N ASP A 157 11.19 11.16 -2.45
CA ASP A 157 11.93 11.31 -1.19
C ASP A 157 11.14 10.80 0.04
N LEU A 158 9.81 10.98 0.04
CA LEU A 158 8.89 10.43 1.03
C LEU A 158 7.51 10.17 0.42
N SER A 159 7.06 8.91 0.43
CA SER A 159 5.70 8.53 0.01
C SER A 159 4.69 8.58 1.17
N ALA A 160 3.39 8.40 0.88
CA ALA A 160 2.34 8.46 1.89
C ALA A 160 1.25 7.39 1.71
N LEU A 161 0.93 6.68 2.80
CA LEU A 161 -0.28 5.87 2.95
C LEU A 161 -1.29 6.71 3.72
N VAL A 162 -2.45 6.99 3.13
CA VAL A 162 -3.47 7.85 3.74
C VAL A 162 -4.63 6.98 4.22
N VAL A 163 -5.04 7.12 5.48
CA VAL A 163 -6.28 6.54 6.03
C VAL A 163 -7.33 7.63 6.19
N PHE A 164 -8.61 7.34 5.91
CA PHE A 164 -9.70 8.32 5.95
C PHE A 164 -10.73 8.00 7.04
N SER A 165 -11.60 8.97 7.34
CA SER A 165 -12.59 8.90 8.42
C SER A 165 -13.53 7.70 8.29
N ASP A 166 -13.85 7.28 7.07
CA ASP A 166 -14.68 6.11 6.79
C ASP A 166 -14.10 4.80 7.38
N ALA A 167 -12.77 4.67 7.46
CA ALA A 167 -12.10 3.51 8.07
C ALA A 167 -12.25 3.47 9.60
N PHE A 168 -12.64 4.58 10.25
CA PHE A 168 -12.90 4.65 11.69
C PHE A 168 -14.38 4.40 12.05
N SER A 169 -15.22 4.11 11.05
CA SER A 169 -16.60 3.67 11.27
C SER A 169 -16.69 2.36 12.08
N SER A 170 -17.85 2.12 12.71
CA SER A 170 -18.13 0.89 13.47
C SER A 170 -17.88 -0.39 12.68
N ASP A 171 -18.11 -0.32 11.37
CA ASP A 171 -18.06 -1.46 10.47
C ASP A 171 -16.60 -1.75 10.09
N TRP A 172 -15.81 -0.72 9.77
CA TRP A 172 -14.44 -0.88 9.25
C TRP A 172 -13.33 -0.83 10.30
N LYS A 173 -13.51 -0.10 11.42
CA LYS A 173 -12.45 0.06 12.42
C LYS A 173 -11.89 -1.27 12.97
N PRO A 174 -12.72 -2.28 13.33
CA PRO A 174 -12.22 -3.57 13.81
C PRO A 174 -11.38 -4.37 12.78
N SER A 175 -11.51 -4.06 11.49
CA SER A 175 -10.82 -4.72 10.37
C SER A 175 -9.84 -3.77 9.68
N MET A 176 -9.30 -2.78 10.39
CA MET A 176 -8.39 -1.80 9.80
C MET A 176 -7.06 -2.42 9.36
N HIS A 177 -6.56 -3.46 10.04
CA HIS A 177 -5.40 -4.24 9.61
C HIS A 177 -5.67 -5.02 8.31
N ASN A 178 -6.90 -5.48 8.03
CA ASN A 178 -7.27 -6.05 6.73
C ASN A 178 -7.07 -4.99 5.63
N VAL A 179 -7.65 -3.80 5.82
CA VAL A 179 -7.53 -2.68 4.88
C VAL A 179 -6.05 -2.29 4.68
N PHE A 180 -5.26 -2.20 5.74
CA PHE A 180 -3.83 -1.93 5.60
C PHE A 180 -3.04 -3.09 4.96
N THR A 181 -3.45 -4.35 5.11
CA THR A 181 -2.80 -5.48 4.41
C THR A 181 -3.01 -5.37 2.90
N HIS A 182 -4.21 -4.95 2.47
CA HIS A 182 -4.52 -4.60 1.08
C HIS A 182 -3.68 -3.41 0.58
N GLU A 183 -3.66 -2.28 1.32
CA GLU A 183 -2.89 -1.08 0.96
C GLU A 183 -1.37 -1.35 0.89
N LEU A 184 -0.83 -2.18 1.79
CA LEU A 184 0.56 -2.62 1.72
C LEU A 184 0.84 -3.50 0.49
N GLY A 185 -0.16 -4.22 -0.03
CA GLY A 185 -0.07 -4.87 -1.34
C GLY A 185 0.21 -3.87 -2.47
N HIS A 186 -0.44 -2.69 -2.46
CA HIS A 186 -0.11 -1.61 -3.39
C HIS A 186 1.29 -1.05 -3.18
N VAL A 187 1.71 -0.87 -1.92
CA VAL A 187 3.11 -0.48 -1.59
C VAL A 187 4.12 -1.51 -2.10
N LEU A 188 3.75 -2.78 -2.22
CA LEU A 188 4.57 -3.86 -2.81
C LEU A 188 4.54 -3.92 -4.34
N GLY A 189 3.72 -3.10 -5.01
CA GLY A 189 3.57 -3.07 -6.48
C GLY A 189 2.38 -3.86 -7.03
N LEU A 190 1.58 -4.49 -6.16
CA LEU A 190 0.37 -5.24 -6.53
C LEU A 190 -0.78 -4.27 -6.84
N ARG A 191 -1.58 -4.57 -7.85
CA ARG A 191 -2.83 -3.88 -8.18
C ARG A 191 -4.02 -4.75 -7.80
N HIS A 192 -5.21 -4.18 -7.99
CA HIS A 192 -6.45 -4.91 -7.87
C HIS A 192 -6.59 -6.08 -8.85
N GLU A 193 -7.15 -7.20 -8.40
CA GLU A 193 -7.51 -8.36 -9.24
C GLU A 193 -8.48 -8.00 -10.39
N PHE A 194 -9.20 -6.89 -10.23
CA PHE A 194 -10.14 -6.36 -11.21
C PHE A 194 -9.54 -5.29 -12.14
N ALA A 195 -8.26 -4.96 -12.03
CA ALA A 195 -7.67 -3.85 -12.76
C ALA A 195 -7.65 -4.03 -14.30
N ILE A 196 -7.75 -5.26 -14.81
CA ILE A 196 -7.80 -5.58 -16.25
C ILE A 196 -9.24 -5.63 -16.80
N GLU A 197 -10.18 -6.27 -16.08
CA GLU A 197 -11.54 -6.53 -16.58
C GLU A 197 -12.65 -5.69 -15.90
N GLY A 198 -12.37 -5.14 -14.72
CA GLY A 198 -13.36 -4.56 -13.81
C GLY A 198 -14.08 -5.60 -12.95
N LEU A 199 -15.03 -5.12 -12.15
CA LEU A 199 -16.06 -5.92 -11.47
C LEU A 199 -17.42 -5.30 -11.86
N PRO A 200 -18.02 -5.72 -13.00
CA PRO A 200 -19.33 -5.24 -13.44
C PRO A 200 -20.42 -5.35 -12.37
N GLU A 201 -20.35 -6.37 -11.51
CA GLU A 201 -21.24 -6.61 -10.36
C GLU A 201 -21.17 -5.52 -9.28
N LEU A 202 -20.03 -4.82 -9.14
CA LEU A 202 -19.86 -3.65 -8.28
C LEU A 202 -19.85 -2.32 -9.08
N GLY A 203 -20.10 -2.38 -10.39
CA GLY A 203 -20.02 -1.23 -11.30
C GLY A 203 -18.60 -0.73 -11.58
N LEU A 204 -17.57 -1.46 -11.16
CA LEU A 204 -16.17 -1.07 -11.26
C LEU A 204 -15.61 -1.36 -12.65
N ARG A 205 -14.80 -0.43 -13.16
CA ARG A 205 -14.16 -0.49 -14.47
C ARG A 205 -12.69 -0.89 -14.35
N PRO A 206 -12.06 -1.41 -15.42
CA PRO A 206 -10.60 -1.56 -15.49
C PRO A 206 -9.85 -0.28 -15.10
N GLU A 207 -8.73 -0.44 -14.40
CA GLU A 207 -7.93 0.66 -13.83
C GLU A 207 -6.93 1.30 -14.83
N GLY A 208 -7.10 1.02 -16.12
CA GLY A 208 -6.32 1.63 -17.19
C GLY A 208 -5.38 0.67 -17.91
N ALA A 209 -4.33 1.21 -18.52
CA ALA A 209 -3.34 0.47 -19.30
C ALA A 209 -2.08 0.17 -18.49
N GLY A 210 -1.35 -0.87 -18.89
CA GLY A 210 -0.14 -1.32 -18.18
C GLY A 210 -0.41 -2.23 -16.98
N ALA A 211 -1.69 -2.45 -16.63
CA ALA A 211 -2.11 -3.55 -15.77
C ALA A 211 -1.78 -4.89 -16.46
N VAL A 212 -0.81 -5.63 -15.92
CA VAL A 212 -0.40 -6.94 -16.42
C VAL A 212 -0.42 -7.95 -15.29
N GLN A 213 -1.04 -9.09 -15.56
CA GLN A 213 -1.27 -10.16 -14.62
C GLN A 213 -0.02 -11.11 -14.54
N LEU A 214 0.28 -11.70 -13.37
CA LEU A 214 1.28 -12.76 -13.06
C LEU A 214 0.78 -13.71 -11.92
N GLY A 215 0.37 -14.96 -12.19
CA GLY A 215 -0.13 -15.87 -11.14
C GLY A 215 -1.29 -16.78 -11.59
N PRO A 216 -2.25 -17.09 -10.70
CA PRO A 216 -3.65 -17.47 -10.99
C PRO A 216 -4.66 -16.51 -10.30
N ARG A 217 -5.67 -16.00 -11.02
CA ARG A 217 -6.67 -15.06 -10.45
C ARG A 217 -7.43 -15.68 -9.28
N ASN A 218 -7.60 -14.91 -8.19
CA ASN A 218 -8.37 -15.31 -7.01
C ASN A 218 -9.42 -14.25 -6.61
N PRO A 219 -10.73 -14.51 -6.79
CA PRO A 219 -11.81 -13.62 -6.32
C PRO A 219 -11.83 -13.36 -4.80
N LYS A 220 -11.08 -14.12 -3.99
CA LYS A 220 -10.89 -13.89 -2.55
C LYS A 220 -9.57 -13.20 -2.18
N SER A 221 -8.72 -12.88 -3.15
CA SER A 221 -7.44 -12.21 -2.90
C SER A 221 -7.61 -10.99 -2.00
N VAL A 222 -6.64 -10.71 -1.15
CA VAL A 222 -6.56 -9.44 -0.41
C VAL A 222 -6.60 -8.24 -1.35
N MET A 223 -6.18 -8.39 -2.61
CA MET A 223 -6.23 -7.37 -3.67
C MET A 223 -7.58 -7.30 -4.42
N ASN A 224 -8.64 -7.98 -3.96
CA ASN A 224 -9.97 -7.88 -4.56
C ASN A 224 -10.94 -7.10 -3.65
N TYR A 225 -12.02 -6.53 -4.21
CA TYR A 225 -13.09 -5.92 -3.42
C TYR A 225 -14.22 -6.93 -3.17
N SER A 226 -14.71 -6.96 -1.93
CA SER A 226 -15.78 -7.84 -1.47
C SER A 226 -16.63 -7.12 -0.41
N PRO A 227 -17.88 -7.54 -0.13
CA PRO A 227 -18.65 -7.03 1.01
C PRO A 227 -18.03 -7.36 2.37
N ASP A 228 -17.14 -8.35 2.44
CA ASP A 228 -16.42 -8.75 3.65
C ASP A 228 -14.97 -8.20 3.59
N PRO A 229 -14.27 -8.01 4.73
CA PRO A 229 -12.92 -7.43 4.77
C PRO A 229 -11.89 -8.23 3.96
N PRO A 230 -10.88 -7.56 3.36
CA PRO A 230 -9.86 -8.24 2.56
C PRO A 230 -8.92 -9.08 3.43
N GLU A 231 -8.89 -10.39 3.20
CA GLU A 231 -8.03 -11.34 3.92
C GLU A 231 -6.91 -11.87 3.02
N MET A 232 -5.68 -11.95 3.54
CA MET A 232 -4.55 -12.53 2.80
C MET A 232 -4.79 -14.01 2.49
N GLN A 233 -4.78 -14.35 1.20
CA GLN A 233 -4.89 -15.71 0.71
C GLN A 233 -3.51 -16.28 0.34
N GLN A 234 -3.37 -17.60 0.33
CA GLN A 234 -2.12 -18.26 -0.09
C GLN A 234 -1.72 -17.90 -1.54
N SER A 235 -2.69 -17.63 -2.42
CA SER A 235 -2.45 -17.13 -3.79
C SER A 235 -1.65 -15.84 -3.83
N ASP A 236 -1.90 -14.96 -2.85
CA ASP A 236 -1.33 -13.62 -2.77
C ASP A 236 0.13 -13.73 -2.33
N ILE A 237 0.39 -14.58 -1.33
CA ILE A 237 1.73 -14.95 -0.87
C ILE A 237 2.54 -15.60 -2.00
N ASP A 238 2.01 -16.64 -2.64
CA ASP A 238 2.73 -17.45 -3.64
C ASP A 238 3.03 -16.65 -4.91
N SER A 239 2.09 -15.82 -5.37
CA SER A 239 2.26 -15.00 -6.57
C SER A 239 3.11 -13.74 -6.30
N THR A 240 3.08 -13.18 -5.08
CA THR A 240 4.01 -12.12 -4.68
C THR A 240 5.44 -12.65 -4.51
N ARG A 241 5.61 -13.84 -3.95
CA ARG A 241 6.90 -14.58 -3.96
C ARG A 241 7.39 -14.83 -5.38
N MET A 242 6.50 -15.19 -6.31
CA MET A 242 6.86 -15.31 -7.73
C MET A 242 7.33 -13.97 -8.31
N PHE A 243 6.60 -12.88 -8.03
CA PHE A 243 6.92 -11.52 -8.50
C PHE A 243 8.28 -11.01 -8.01
N TYR A 244 8.56 -11.11 -6.72
CA TYR A 244 9.85 -10.74 -6.13
C TYR A 244 10.97 -11.75 -6.46
N GLY A 245 10.61 -13.01 -6.73
CA GLY A 245 11.51 -14.04 -7.25
C GLY A 245 11.97 -13.84 -8.70
N LEU A 246 11.34 -12.94 -9.48
CA LEU A 246 11.76 -12.65 -10.86
C LEU A 246 13.16 -12.01 -10.91
N LYS A 247 14.02 -12.54 -11.78
CA LYS A 247 15.42 -12.13 -11.96
C LYS A 247 15.69 -11.65 -13.38
N ALA A 248 16.76 -10.87 -13.53
CA ALA A 248 17.27 -10.46 -14.83
C ALA A 248 17.70 -11.66 -15.69
N ASP A 249 17.70 -11.49 -17.02
CA ASP A 249 18.17 -12.52 -17.95
C ASP A 249 19.71 -12.70 -17.89
N ALA A 250 20.23 -13.71 -18.61
CA ALA A 250 21.67 -13.98 -18.67
C ALA A 250 22.51 -12.85 -19.31
N ASN A 251 21.87 -11.82 -19.87
CA ASN A 251 22.49 -10.62 -20.43
C ASN A 251 22.31 -9.39 -19.52
N GLY A 252 21.73 -9.55 -18.33
CA GLY A 252 21.45 -8.47 -17.39
C GLY A 252 20.21 -7.63 -17.71
N LYS A 253 19.33 -8.05 -18.62
CA LYS A 253 18.08 -7.32 -18.91
C LYS A 253 17.06 -7.55 -17.79
N PRO A 254 16.29 -6.53 -17.37
CA PRO A 254 15.28 -6.68 -16.33
C PRO A 254 14.25 -7.78 -16.65
N PRO A 255 13.67 -8.44 -15.63
CA PRO A 255 12.57 -9.37 -15.84
C PRO A 255 11.36 -8.65 -16.47
N LYS A 256 10.47 -9.44 -17.08
CA LYS A 256 9.23 -8.93 -17.70
C LYS A 256 8.02 -9.70 -17.21
N VAL A 257 6.93 -8.98 -16.96
CA VAL A 257 5.59 -9.54 -16.72
C VAL A 257 4.73 -9.20 -17.93
N GLY A 258 4.22 -10.22 -18.62
CA GLY A 258 3.45 -10.11 -19.88
C GLY A 258 4.01 -9.17 -20.95
N GLY A 259 5.33 -8.96 -20.97
CA GLY A 259 6.05 -8.08 -21.91
C GLY A 259 6.54 -6.75 -21.32
N THR A 260 5.86 -6.22 -20.30
CA THR A 260 6.24 -4.99 -19.58
C THR A 260 7.43 -5.26 -18.66
N GLU A 261 8.38 -4.33 -18.61
CA GLU A 261 9.62 -4.49 -17.81
C GLU A 261 9.37 -4.21 -16.34
N VAL A 262 9.85 -5.11 -15.48
CA VAL A 262 9.94 -4.91 -14.04
C VAL A 262 11.05 -3.91 -13.76
N LYS A 263 10.75 -2.92 -12.94
CA LYS A 263 11.65 -1.83 -12.57
C LYS A 263 11.79 -1.83 -11.06
N ASP A 264 12.98 -2.19 -10.62
CA ASP A 264 13.33 -2.20 -9.20
C ASP A 264 13.64 -0.78 -8.73
N TYR A 265 12.93 -0.37 -7.68
CA TYR A 265 13.10 0.87 -6.95
C TYR A 265 13.82 0.60 -5.62
N ILE A 266 14.60 1.57 -5.14
CA ILE A 266 15.29 1.48 -3.85
C ILE A 266 14.52 2.32 -2.84
N PRO A 267 14.02 1.75 -1.73
CA PRO A 267 13.43 2.51 -0.63
C PRO A 267 14.38 3.60 -0.13
N GLN A 268 13.91 4.85 -0.12
CA GLN A 268 14.61 6.00 0.48
C GLN A 268 14.27 6.14 1.97
#